data_AF-X1VT61-F1
#
_entry.id   AF-X1VT61-F1
#
_cell.length_a   1.000
_cell.length_b   1.000
_cell.length_c   1.000
_cell.angle_alpha   90.00
_cell.angle_beta   90.00
_cell.angle_gamma   90.00
#
_symmetry.space_group_name_H-M   'P 1'
#
loop_
_entity.id
_entity.type
_entity.pdbx_description
1 polymer ?
#
loop_
_entity_poly.entity_id
_entity_poly.type
_entity_poly.pdbx_seq_one_letter_code
_entity_poly.pdbx_strand_id
1 'polypeptide(L)'
;GGLMASISITAPSSAEEGERVSVSVKVTSTLPYHASYKGDISALPDRYPDYVIGEIDQIILSGDSVTVDVSFTMPDCNTTVFLGLYRWSFDRWVYDSSASKVVSLEIPVPETFHLDIHVPSWAAGGYVDPGSGDYPAYSTVRLTAHPLSGYQFTGWGGDASGTSTTYDLYMDSDKYVEAYFEPVPVEEFAGTISKKELEYDETRRIIPVY
;
A
#
# COMPACT_ATOMS: atom_id res chain seq x y z
N GLY A 1 -6.86 44.26 -19.65
CA GLY A 1 -7.71 44.74 -18.54
C GLY A 1 -7.47 43.84 -17.37
N GLY A 2 -7.14 44.40 -16.20
CA GLY A 2 -6.85 43.62 -15.00
C GLY A 2 -8.11 42.97 -14.41
N LEU A 3 -7.90 41.90 -13.65
CA LEU A 3 -8.94 41.22 -12.87
C LEU A 3 -9.55 42.20 -11.85
N MET A 4 -10.88 42.19 -11.69
CA MET A 4 -11.62 43.18 -10.89
C MET A 4 -12.24 42.60 -9.60
N ALA A 5 -12.03 41.30 -9.37
CA ALA A 5 -12.16 40.63 -8.09
C ALA A 5 -11.01 39.63 -7.88
N SER A 6 -10.59 39.47 -6.62
CA SER A 6 -9.71 38.37 -6.20
C SER A 6 -10.51 37.27 -5.51
N ILE A 7 -10.16 36.02 -5.79
CA ILE A 7 -10.83 34.83 -5.25
C ILE A 7 -9.80 34.01 -4.48
N SER A 8 -10.15 33.58 -3.27
CA SER A 8 -9.38 32.62 -2.48
C SER A 8 -10.28 31.44 -2.10
N ILE A 9 -9.85 30.22 -2.45
CA ILE A 9 -10.53 28.98 -2.05
C ILE A 9 -9.66 28.26 -1.03
N THR A 10 -10.20 28.09 0.18
CA THR A 10 -9.54 27.39 1.28
C THR A 10 -10.23 26.04 1.47
N ALA A 11 -9.47 24.96 1.28
CA ALA A 11 -9.89 23.58 1.53
C ALA A 11 -8.65 22.76 1.91
N PRO A 12 -8.82 21.59 2.55
CA PRO A 12 -7.75 20.61 2.75
C PRO A 12 -7.01 20.27 1.45
N SER A 13 -5.76 19.83 1.54
CA SER A 13 -5.00 19.33 0.38
C SER A 13 -5.45 17.93 -0.05
N SER A 14 -5.95 17.14 0.91
CA SER A 14 -6.44 15.78 0.74
C SER A 14 -7.59 15.49 1.69
N ALA A 15 -8.35 14.43 1.41
CA ALA A 15 -9.40 13.88 2.27
C ALA A 15 -9.65 12.40 1.92
N GLU A 16 -10.07 11.61 2.90
CA GLU A 16 -10.42 10.19 2.68
C GLU A 16 -11.75 10.06 1.92
N GLU A 17 -11.94 8.96 1.20
CA GLU A 17 -13.24 8.66 0.57
C GLU A 17 -14.37 8.67 1.61
N GLY A 18 -15.48 9.35 1.30
CA GLY A 18 -16.62 9.49 2.20
C GLY A 18 -16.47 10.57 3.27
N GLU A 19 -15.28 11.16 3.44
CA GLU A 19 -15.05 12.27 4.36
C GLU A 19 -15.83 13.52 3.92
N ARG A 20 -16.32 14.31 4.88
CA ARG A 20 -16.95 15.60 4.61
C ARG A 20 -15.89 16.70 4.50
N VAL A 21 -15.65 17.18 3.28
CA VAL A 21 -14.69 18.24 3.00
C VAL A 21 -15.34 19.61 3.19
N SER A 22 -14.79 20.42 4.10
CA SER A 22 -15.19 21.81 4.29
C SER A 22 -14.41 22.74 3.36
N VAL A 23 -15.10 23.67 2.71
CA VAL A 23 -14.53 24.62 1.76
C VAL A 23 -15.00 26.02 2.12
N SER A 24 -14.07 26.97 2.19
CA SER A 24 -14.37 28.40 2.38
C SER A 24 -13.94 29.18 1.15
N VAL A 25 -14.88 29.85 0.49
CA VAL A 25 -14.63 30.65 -0.72
C VAL A 25 -14.77 32.12 -0.37
N LYS A 26 -13.69 32.87 -0.49
CA LYS A 26 -13.65 34.31 -0.27
C LYS A 26 -13.50 35.06 -1.59
N VAL A 27 -14.41 35.99 -1.86
CA VAL A 27 -14.35 36.90 -3.00
C VAL A 27 -14.16 38.32 -2.48
N THR A 28 -13.15 39.03 -2.98
CA THR A 28 -12.85 40.41 -2.61
C THR A 28 -12.95 41.31 -3.83
N SER A 29 -13.76 42.36 -3.74
CA SER A 29 -13.87 43.35 -4.83
C SER A 29 -12.65 44.27 -4.83
N THR A 30 -12.00 44.42 -5.99
CA THR A 30 -10.88 45.37 -6.17
C THR A 30 -11.32 46.63 -6.93
N LEU A 31 -12.61 46.76 -7.21
CA LEU A 31 -13.19 47.91 -7.88
C LEU A 31 -13.29 49.12 -6.95
N PRO A 32 -13.19 50.36 -7.47
CA PRO A 32 -13.40 51.58 -6.70
C PRO A 32 -14.89 51.91 -6.46
N TYR A 33 -15.80 51.01 -6.83
CA TYR A 33 -17.26 51.14 -6.67
C TYR A 33 -17.87 49.80 -6.29
N HIS A 34 -19.10 49.80 -5.77
CA HIS A 34 -19.84 48.58 -5.48
C HIS A 34 -20.25 47.86 -6.76
N ALA A 35 -20.14 46.54 -6.79
CA ALA A 35 -20.56 45.74 -7.93
C ALA A 35 -21.28 44.48 -7.48
N SER A 36 -22.24 44.04 -8.28
CA SER A 36 -22.87 42.73 -8.10
C SER A 36 -21.99 41.65 -8.71
N TYR A 37 -21.80 40.57 -7.97
CA TYR A 37 -21.06 39.40 -8.38
C TYR A 37 -21.94 38.18 -8.25
N LYS A 38 -21.84 37.27 -9.23
CA LYS A 38 -22.47 35.96 -9.14
C LYS A 38 -21.59 34.84 -9.67
N GLY A 39 -21.79 33.62 -9.20
CA GLY A 39 -21.13 32.44 -9.73
C GLY A 39 -21.42 31.18 -8.92
N ASP A 40 -21.37 30.04 -9.59
CA ASP A 40 -21.56 28.73 -8.97
C ASP A 40 -20.22 28.23 -8.43
N ILE A 41 -20.23 27.75 -7.19
CA ILE A 41 -19.15 27.00 -6.58
C ILE A 41 -19.44 25.53 -6.87
N SER A 42 -18.57 24.88 -7.65
CA SER A 42 -18.78 23.52 -8.11
C SER A 42 -17.69 22.59 -7.61
N ALA A 43 -18.07 21.35 -7.31
CA ALA A 43 -17.16 20.23 -7.16
C ALA A 43 -17.08 19.49 -8.49
N LEU A 44 -15.85 19.28 -8.98
CA LEU A 44 -15.55 18.61 -10.24
C LEU A 44 -14.71 17.37 -9.92
N PRO A 45 -15.35 16.22 -9.61
CA PRO A 45 -14.64 14.96 -9.46
C PRO A 45 -14.03 14.49 -10.79
N ASP A 46 -12.86 13.87 -10.76
CA ASP A 46 -12.18 13.41 -11.98
C ASP A 46 -12.95 12.29 -12.72
N ARG A 47 -13.79 11.52 -12.01
CA ARG A 47 -14.47 10.33 -12.52
C ARG A 47 -16.00 10.51 -12.68
N TYR A 48 -16.58 11.56 -12.10
CA TYR A 48 -18.03 11.77 -12.04
C TYR A 48 -18.42 13.12 -12.64
N PRO A 49 -19.70 13.31 -13.01
CA PRO A 49 -20.20 14.62 -13.37
C PRO A 49 -19.94 15.66 -12.28
N ASP A 50 -19.73 16.89 -12.71
CA ASP A 50 -19.64 18.04 -11.83
C ASP A 50 -21.00 18.37 -11.20
N TYR A 51 -20.96 19.01 -10.03
CA TYR A 51 -22.17 19.44 -9.34
C TYR A 51 -21.92 20.69 -8.52
N VAL A 52 -22.97 21.50 -8.37
CA VAL A 52 -22.94 22.75 -7.61
C VAL A 52 -23.03 22.43 -6.12
N ILE A 53 -22.11 23.00 -5.34
CA ILE A 53 -22.02 22.87 -3.88
C ILE A 53 -22.36 24.17 -3.15
N GLY A 54 -22.49 25.27 -3.90
CA GLY A 54 -23.02 26.54 -3.42
C GLY A 54 -22.92 27.61 -4.49
N GLU A 55 -23.31 28.83 -4.15
CA GLU A 55 -23.35 29.95 -5.08
C GLU A 55 -22.96 31.25 -4.39
N ILE A 56 -22.52 32.21 -5.19
CA ILE A 56 -22.40 33.61 -4.81
C ILE A 56 -23.41 34.35 -5.68
N ASP A 57 -24.23 35.21 -5.06
CA ASP A 57 -25.02 36.24 -5.75
C ASP A 57 -25.20 37.42 -4.79
N GLN A 58 -24.24 38.34 -4.79
CA GLN A 58 -24.18 39.43 -3.81
C GLN A 58 -23.59 40.72 -4.39
N ILE A 59 -23.98 41.84 -3.80
CA ILE A 59 -23.31 43.13 -3.99
C ILE A 59 -22.14 43.21 -3.03
N ILE A 60 -20.92 43.36 -3.57
CA ILE A 60 -19.71 43.54 -2.77
C ILE A 60 -19.25 45.00 -2.93
N LEU A 61 -19.09 45.70 -1.80
CA LEU A 61 -18.60 47.07 -1.81
C LEU A 61 -17.12 47.14 -2.19
N SER A 62 -16.67 48.32 -2.59
CA SER A 62 -15.27 48.58 -2.97
C SER A 62 -14.31 48.18 -1.84
N GLY A 63 -13.43 47.22 -2.09
CA GLY A 63 -12.43 46.72 -1.13
C GLY A 63 -12.97 45.71 -0.11
N ASP A 64 -14.28 45.48 -0.07
CA ASP A 64 -14.89 44.50 0.84
C ASP A 64 -14.79 43.08 0.28
N SER A 65 -15.06 42.12 1.17
CA SER A 65 -15.09 40.71 0.83
C SER A 65 -16.31 40.00 1.36
N VAL A 66 -16.81 39.04 0.59
CA VAL A 66 -17.78 38.05 1.05
C VAL A 66 -17.09 36.70 1.18
N THR A 67 -17.51 35.92 2.17
CA THR A 67 -17.10 34.52 2.34
C THR A 67 -18.34 33.64 2.32
N VAL A 68 -18.28 32.56 1.55
CA VAL A 68 -19.30 31.51 1.52
C VAL A 68 -18.63 30.19 1.91
N ASP A 69 -19.15 29.56 2.97
CA ASP A 69 -18.71 28.26 3.42
C ASP A 69 -19.63 27.17 2.88
N VAL A 70 -19.04 26.18 2.21
CA VAL A 70 -19.73 25.05 1.58
C VAL A 70 -19.04 23.76 1.96
N SER A 71 -19.66 22.62 1.63
CA SER A 71 -19.02 21.33 1.85
C SER A 71 -19.49 20.31 0.83
N PHE A 72 -18.66 19.30 0.59
CA PHE A 72 -19.02 18.14 -0.22
C PHE A 72 -18.51 16.85 0.44
N THR A 73 -18.98 15.70 -0.03
CA THR A 73 -18.47 14.39 0.39
C THR A 73 -17.42 13.94 -0.61
N MET A 74 -16.21 13.62 -0.12
CA MET A 74 -15.09 13.24 -0.96
C MET A 74 -15.41 11.93 -1.71
N PRO A 75 -15.38 11.91 -3.05
CA PRO A 75 -15.56 10.70 -3.83
C PRO A 75 -14.27 9.86 -3.87
N ASP A 76 -14.32 8.67 -4.49
CA ASP A 76 -13.18 7.78 -4.74
C ASP A 76 -12.17 8.29 -5.79
N CYS A 77 -12.10 9.62 -5.97
CA CYS A 77 -11.20 10.28 -6.90
C CYS A 77 -10.90 11.71 -6.46
N ASN A 78 -9.83 12.30 -7.02
CA ASN A 78 -9.53 13.71 -6.78
C ASN A 78 -10.71 14.57 -7.21
N THR A 79 -10.92 15.65 -6.47
CA THR A 79 -12.00 16.59 -6.73
C THR A 79 -11.44 18.00 -6.81
N THR A 80 -11.73 18.69 -7.91
CA THR A 80 -11.41 20.12 -8.05
C THR A 80 -12.60 20.94 -7.59
N VAL A 81 -12.42 21.79 -6.59
CA VAL A 81 -13.35 22.86 -6.29
C VAL A 81 -13.09 24.00 -7.26
N PHE A 82 -14.12 24.49 -7.93
CA PHE A 82 -14.02 25.56 -8.91
C PHE A 82 -15.09 26.64 -8.65
N LEU A 83 -14.70 27.91 -8.82
CA LEU A 83 -15.62 29.03 -8.91
C LEU A 83 -15.33 29.82 -10.19
N GLY A 84 -16.32 29.94 -11.05
CA GLY A 84 -16.34 30.90 -12.16
C GLY A 84 -17.19 32.10 -11.78
N LEU A 85 -16.57 33.29 -11.67
CA LEU A 85 -17.23 34.50 -11.18
C LEU A 85 -17.57 35.45 -12.33
N TYR A 86 -18.80 35.92 -12.31
CA TYR A 86 -19.32 36.94 -13.20
C TYR A 86 -19.63 38.21 -12.40
N ARG A 87 -19.45 39.36 -13.03
CA ARG A 87 -19.75 40.66 -12.47
C ARG A 87 -20.79 41.37 -13.33
N TRP A 88 -21.68 42.12 -12.70
CA TRP A 88 -22.61 42.97 -13.42
C TRP A 88 -21.90 44.21 -13.97
N SER A 89 -22.01 44.45 -15.28
CA SER A 89 -21.42 45.61 -15.96
C SER A 89 -22.19 45.94 -17.23
N PHE A 90 -22.53 47.22 -17.42
CA PHE A 90 -23.22 47.70 -18.63
C PHE A 90 -24.44 46.84 -19.02
N ASP A 91 -25.35 46.65 -18.06
CA ASP A 91 -26.61 45.91 -18.21
C ASP A 91 -26.48 44.42 -18.59
N ARG A 92 -25.32 43.82 -18.34
CA ARG A 92 -25.11 42.38 -18.52
C ARG A 92 -24.14 41.81 -17.50
N TRP A 93 -24.21 40.49 -17.33
CA TRP A 93 -23.17 39.74 -16.63
C TRP A 93 -21.96 39.57 -17.55
N VAL A 94 -20.79 39.94 -17.08
CA VAL A 94 -19.50 39.72 -17.75
C VAL A 94 -18.65 38.80 -16.88
N TYR A 95 -17.93 37.87 -17.51
CA TYR A 95 -16.95 37.06 -16.79
C TYR A 95 -15.88 37.96 -16.17
N ASP A 96 -15.55 37.76 -14.90
CA ASP A 96 -14.57 38.55 -14.15
C ASP A 96 -13.29 37.75 -13.90
N SER A 97 -13.42 36.64 -13.16
CA SER A 97 -12.30 35.80 -12.78
C SER A 97 -12.75 34.40 -12.36
N SER A 98 -11.79 33.50 -12.12
CA SER A 98 -12.04 32.17 -11.58
C SER A 98 -10.93 31.76 -10.63
N ALA A 99 -11.22 30.84 -9.73
CA ALA A 99 -10.21 30.13 -8.97
C ALA A 99 -10.58 28.65 -8.85
N SER A 100 -9.56 27.84 -8.60
CA SER A 100 -9.73 26.41 -8.37
C SER A 100 -8.81 25.92 -7.25
N LYS A 101 -9.24 24.89 -6.55
CA LYS A 101 -8.45 24.18 -5.55
C LYS A 101 -8.70 22.67 -5.70
N VAL A 102 -7.62 21.91 -5.90
CA VAL A 102 -7.68 20.45 -5.91
C VAL A 102 -7.65 19.95 -4.47
N VAL A 103 -8.56 19.02 -4.16
CA VAL A 103 -8.53 18.16 -2.99
C VAL A 103 -8.21 16.76 -3.50
N SER A 104 -7.09 16.21 -3.07
CA SER A 104 -6.60 14.89 -3.53
C SER A 104 -7.25 13.78 -2.72
N LEU A 105 -7.56 12.65 -3.35
CA LEU A 105 -7.99 11.46 -2.59
C LEU A 105 -6.84 10.99 -1.70
N GLU A 106 -7.10 10.94 -0.41
CA GLU A 106 -6.22 10.30 0.55
C GLU A 106 -6.44 8.80 0.50
N ILE A 107 -5.39 8.08 0.07
CA ILE A 107 -5.39 6.63 0.10
C ILE A 107 -4.84 6.25 1.48
N PRO A 108 -5.64 5.62 2.36
CA PRO A 108 -5.14 5.21 3.66
C PRO A 108 -3.96 4.26 3.46
N VAL A 109 -2.85 4.54 4.14
CA VAL A 109 -1.72 3.60 4.16
C VAL A 109 -2.25 2.30 4.79
N PRO A 110 -2.15 1.15 4.12
CA PRO A 110 -2.64 -0.10 4.68
C PRO A 110 -1.92 -0.37 6.00
N GLU A 111 -2.68 -0.73 7.03
CA GLU A 111 -2.09 -1.17 8.29
C GLU A 111 -1.25 -2.42 8.05
N THR A 112 -0.04 -2.45 8.61
CA THR A 112 0.88 -3.57 8.50
C THR A 112 1.41 -3.96 9.87
N PHE A 113 1.71 -5.25 10.05
CA PHE A 113 2.47 -5.75 11.18
C PHE A 113 3.83 -6.29 10.73
N HIS A 114 4.82 -6.13 11.59
CA HIS A 114 6.17 -6.60 11.32
C HIS A 114 6.31 -8.09 11.63
N LEU A 115 6.82 -8.88 10.69
CA LEU A 115 7.24 -10.25 10.93
C LEU A 115 8.77 -10.30 10.94
N ASP A 116 9.33 -10.75 12.06
CA ASP A 116 10.74 -11.13 12.16
C ASP A 116 10.90 -12.65 12.09
N ILE A 117 11.70 -13.12 11.14
CA ILE A 117 12.02 -14.54 10.97
C ILE A 117 13.48 -14.78 11.31
N HIS A 118 13.70 -15.70 12.24
CA HIS A 118 15.02 -16.10 12.68
C HIS A 118 15.29 -17.58 12.41
N VAL A 119 16.45 -17.88 11.82
CA VAL A 119 17.01 -19.24 11.81
C VAL A 119 18.18 -19.24 12.78
N PRO A 120 18.02 -19.84 13.99
CA PRO A 120 19.09 -19.85 14.97
C PRO A 120 20.33 -20.56 14.45
N SER A 121 21.52 -20.07 14.80
CA SER A 121 22.79 -20.64 14.33
C SER A 121 22.98 -22.11 14.72
N TRP A 122 22.41 -22.54 15.85
CA TRP A 122 22.45 -23.92 16.33
C TRP A 122 21.46 -24.86 15.60
N ALA A 123 20.50 -24.30 14.85
CA ALA A 123 19.54 -25.03 14.02
C ALA A 123 19.58 -24.51 12.57
N ALA A 124 20.76 -24.11 12.11
CA ALA A 124 20.99 -23.66 10.74
C ALA A 124 20.90 -24.84 9.77
N GLY A 125 20.68 -24.54 8.48
CA GLY A 125 20.52 -25.58 7.46
C GLY A 125 19.41 -25.33 6.46
N GLY A 126 18.82 -24.13 6.45
CA GLY A 126 17.73 -23.77 5.56
C GLY A 126 17.43 -22.29 5.60
N TYR A 127 16.38 -21.90 4.89
CA TYR A 127 15.82 -20.55 4.91
C TYR A 127 14.29 -20.64 4.88
N VAL A 128 13.62 -19.51 5.12
CA VAL A 128 12.16 -19.40 5.09
C VAL A 128 11.75 -18.41 4.02
N ASP A 129 10.69 -18.73 3.29
CA ASP A 129 10.05 -17.84 2.31
C ASP A 129 8.55 -17.71 2.61
N PRO A 130 7.98 -16.48 2.63
CA PRO A 130 8.68 -15.20 2.56
C PRO A 130 9.47 -14.89 3.85
N GLY A 131 10.44 -13.97 3.77
CA GLY A 131 11.35 -13.62 4.87
C GLY A 131 10.81 -12.56 5.84
N SER A 132 11.66 -11.98 6.70
CA SER A 132 11.27 -10.86 7.57
C SER A 132 10.80 -9.64 6.76
N GLY A 133 9.81 -8.91 7.27
CA GLY A 133 9.27 -7.71 6.62
C GLY A 133 7.90 -7.29 7.15
N ASP A 134 7.33 -6.26 6.53
CA ASP A 134 5.99 -5.76 6.87
C ASP A 134 4.95 -6.44 5.99
N TYR A 135 3.91 -6.97 6.64
CA TYR A 135 2.82 -7.68 5.98
C TYR A 135 1.48 -7.02 6.30
N PRO A 136 0.47 -7.09 5.40
CA PRO A 136 -0.83 -6.51 5.66
C PRO A 136 -1.44 -7.04 6.95
N ALA A 137 -1.96 -6.14 7.78
CA ALA A 137 -2.68 -6.50 9.00
C ALA A 137 -3.90 -7.37 8.68
N TYR A 138 -4.20 -8.28 9.60
CA TYR A 138 -5.30 -9.24 9.52
C TYR A 138 -5.27 -10.13 8.27
N SER A 139 -4.08 -10.35 7.72
CA SER A 139 -3.85 -11.26 6.59
C SER A 139 -3.18 -12.56 7.05
N THR A 140 -3.23 -13.57 6.18
CA THR A 140 -2.51 -14.84 6.39
C THR A 140 -1.28 -14.91 5.49
N VAL A 141 -0.11 -15.04 6.09
CA VAL A 141 1.17 -15.24 5.41
C VAL A 141 1.52 -16.73 5.44
N ARG A 142 1.67 -17.35 4.28
CA ARG A 142 2.08 -18.75 4.17
C ARG A 142 3.59 -18.87 4.16
N LEU A 143 4.17 -19.21 5.31
CA LEU A 143 5.59 -19.48 5.46
C LEU A 143 5.93 -20.86 4.91
N THR A 144 7.07 -20.97 4.24
CA THR A 144 7.63 -22.21 3.70
C THR A 144 9.09 -22.33 4.11
N ALA A 145 9.43 -23.40 4.84
CA ALA A 145 10.80 -23.76 5.17
C ALA A 145 11.46 -24.52 4.02
N HIS A 146 12.64 -24.08 3.62
CA HIS A 146 13.46 -24.67 2.57
C HIS A 146 14.78 -25.20 3.16
N PRO A 147 14.86 -26.50 3.49
CA PRO A 147 16.11 -27.12 3.89
C PRO A 147 17.13 -27.09 2.75
N LEU A 148 18.39 -26.81 3.07
CA LEU A 148 19.53 -26.97 2.18
C LEU A 148 19.87 -28.45 2.01
N SER A 149 20.67 -28.76 0.98
CA SER A 149 21.13 -30.13 0.73
C SER A 149 21.84 -30.71 1.96
N GLY A 150 21.43 -31.91 2.38
CA GLY A 150 21.96 -32.60 3.55
C GLY A 150 21.33 -32.17 4.88
N TYR A 151 20.32 -31.32 4.87
CA TYR A 151 19.56 -30.90 6.04
C TYR A 151 18.07 -31.26 5.89
N GLN A 152 17.39 -31.36 7.02
CA GLN A 152 15.93 -31.49 7.11
C GLN A 152 15.35 -30.43 8.02
N PHE A 153 14.11 -30.02 7.75
CA PHE A 153 13.35 -29.14 8.62
C PHE A 153 12.80 -29.94 9.81
N THR A 154 12.98 -29.42 11.02
CA THR A 154 12.56 -30.10 12.25
C THR A 154 11.34 -29.46 12.89
N GLY A 155 11.15 -28.15 12.74
CA GLY A 155 9.95 -27.48 13.20
C GLY A 155 10.03 -25.97 13.26
N TRP A 156 8.88 -25.37 13.56
CA TRP A 156 8.73 -23.94 13.81
C TRP A 156 8.75 -23.61 15.31
N GLY A 157 9.11 -22.39 15.65
CA GLY A 157 9.02 -21.83 17.00
C GLY A 157 8.61 -20.36 17.01
N GLY A 158 8.57 -19.75 18.20
CA GLY A 158 8.04 -18.40 18.41
C GLY A 158 6.51 -18.37 18.26
N ASP A 159 6.02 -17.49 17.41
CA ASP A 159 4.59 -17.35 17.07
C ASP A 159 4.09 -18.41 16.06
N ALA A 160 4.97 -19.28 15.57
CA ALA A 160 4.63 -20.44 14.76
C ALA A 160 4.91 -21.76 15.50
N SER A 161 4.35 -22.86 15.02
CA SER A 161 4.54 -24.18 15.63
C SER A 161 4.31 -25.35 14.67
N GLY A 162 4.75 -26.54 15.08
CA GLY A 162 4.58 -27.78 14.32
C GLY A 162 5.78 -28.11 13.43
N THR A 163 5.68 -29.23 12.73
CA THR A 163 6.78 -29.84 11.96
C THR A 163 6.53 -29.87 10.44
N SER A 164 5.38 -29.36 9.99
CA SER A 164 5.09 -29.18 8.58
C SER A 164 6.04 -28.15 7.97
N THR A 165 6.60 -28.41 6.80
CA THR A 165 7.45 -27.45 6.08
C THR A 165 6.71 -26.17 5.66
N THR A 166 5.39 -26.12 5.79
CA THR A 166 4.60 -24.90 5.59
C THR A 166 3.77 -24.55 6.82
N TYR A 167 3.61 -23.26 7.10
CA TYR A 167 2.81 -22.72 8.19
C TYR A 167 2.01 -21.49 7.74
N ASP A 168 0.71 -21.46 8.05
CA ASP A 168 -0.15 -20.31 7.75
C ASP A 168 -0.20 -19.40 8.98
N LEU A 169 0.53 -18.28 8.94
CA LEU A 169 0.64 -17.31 10.02
C LEU A 169 -0.38 -16.19 9.85
N TYR A 170 -1.22 -15.96 10.87
CA TYR A 170 -2.15 -14.82 10.89
C TYR A 170 -1.48 -13.58 11.48
N MET A 171 -1.43 -12.49 10.71
CA MET A 171 -0.78 -11.22 11.10
C MET A 171 -1.77 -10.32 11.84
N ASP A 172 -1.99 -10.56 13.13
CA ASP A 172 -2.83 -9.74 14.03
C ASP A 172 -2.06 -8.89 15.04
N SER A 173 -0.73 -9.00 15.03
CA SER A 173 0.23 -8.21 15.78
C SER A 173 1.59 -8.32 15.09
N ASP A 174 2.60 -7.59 15.56
CA ASP A 174 3.99 -7.94 15.26
C ASP A 174 4.26 -9.39 15.69
N LYS A 175 5.02 -10.12 14.87
CA LYS A 175 5.30 -11.55 15.03
C LYS A 175 6.79 -11.83 14.99
N TYR A 176 7.20 -12.85 15.74
CA TYR A 176 8.54 -13.43 15.71
C TYR A 176 8.43 -14.95 15.48
N VAL A 177 9.03 -15.44 14.40
CA VAL A 177 9.01 -16.86 14.02
C VAL A 177 10.43 -17.41 13.96
N GLU A 178 10.62 -18.57 14.57
CA GLU A 178 11.84 -19.35 14.42
C GLU A 178 11.63 -20.55 13.50
N ALA A 179 12.64 -20.88 12.70
CA ALA A 179 12.67 -22.11 11.91
C ALA A 179 13.92 -22.93 12.26
N TYR A 180 13.70 -24.22 12.53
CA TYR A 180 14.76 -25.13 12.95
C TYR A 180 15.07 -26.17 11.87
N PHE A 181 16.36 -26.36 11.60
CA PHE A 181 16.88 -27.35 10.68
C PHE A 181 17.96 -28.19 11.36
N GLU A 182 18.16 -29.42 10.89
CA GLU A 182 19.23 -30.30 11.36
C GLU A 182 19.85 -31.09 10.20
N PRO A 183 21.12 -31.53 10.30
CA PRO A 183 21.71 -32.42 9.31
C PRO A 183 20.97 -33.75 9.23
N VAL A 184 20.75 -34.25 8.03
CA VAL A 184 20.21 -35.61 7.82
C VAL A 184 21.26 -36.63 8.28
N PRO A 185 20.91 -37.58 9.17
CA PRO A 185 21.84 -38.63 9.59
C PRO A 185 22.37 -39.42 8.39
N VAL A 186 23.69 -39.54 8.28
CA VAL A 186 24.31 -40.44 7.30
C VAL A 186 24.36 -41.82 7.94
N GLU A 187 23.55 -42.75 7.43
CA GLU A 187 23.70 -44.16 7.77
C GLU A 187 25.06 -44.64 7.24
N GLU A 188 26.06 -44.74 8.12
CA GLU A 188 27.29 -45.44 7.80
C GLU A 188 26.97 -46.93 7.61
N PHE A 189 26.82 -47.36 6.36
CA PHE A 189 26.91 -48.78 6.04
C PHE A 189 28.36 -49.23 6.27
N ALA A 190 28.67 -49.64 7.50
CA ALA A 190 29.89 -50.36 7.84
C ALA A 190 29.84 -51.78 7.22
N GLY A 191 29.90 -51.85 5.90
CA GLY A 191 30.06 -53.09 5.16
C GLY A 191 31.50 -53.57 5.29
N THR A 192 31.74 -54.59 6.12
CA THR A 192 33.01 -55.32 6.11
C THR A 192 33.16 -56.00 4.75
N ILE A 193 34.08 -55.53 3.90
CA ILE A 193 34.48 -56.26 2.69
C ILE A 193 35.30 -57.47 3.14
N SER A 194 34.67 -58.64 3.28
CA SER A 194 35.38 -59.90 3.46
C SER A 194 35.93 -60.36 2.10
N LYS A 195 37.23 -60.20 1.87
CA LYS A 195 37.93 -60.83 0.74
C LYS A 195 37.88 -62.34 0.93
N LYS A 196 37.12 -63.06 0.12
CA LYS A 196 37.19 -64.52 0.05
C LYS A 196 38.35 -64.88 -0.88
N GLU A 197 39.44 -65.39 -0.31
CA GLU A 197 40.56 -65.91 -1.09
C GLU A 197 40.13 -67.23 -1.76
N LEU A 198 40.34 -67.34 -3.07
CA LEU A 198 40.07 -68.58 -3.80
C LEU A 198 41.18 -69.59 -3.44
N GLU A 199 40.81 -70.67 -2.76
CA GLU A 199 41.71 -71.82 -2.62
C GLU A 199 41.91 -72.46 -4.00
N TYR A 200 43.16 -72.44 -4.48
CA TYR A 200 43.58 -73.16 -5.68
C TYR A 200 43.96 -74.60 -5.29
N ASP A 201 43.24 -75.57 -5.83
CA ASP A 201 43.50 -77.00 -5.64
C ASP A 201 44.43 -77.53 -6.74
N GLU A 202 45.69 -77.81 -6.39
CA GLU A 202 46.73 -78.31 -7.30
C GLU A 202 46.48 -79.74 -7.82
N THR A 203 45.45 -80.45 -7.34
CA THR A 203 45.22 -81.85 -7.73
C THR A 203 44.44 -82.05 -9.03
N ARG A 204 43.90 -80.98 -9.65
CA ARG A 204 43.23 -81.06 -10.96
C ARG A 204 44.20 -81.09 -12.15
N ARG A 205 45.01 -82.14 -12.26
CA ARG A 205 45.55 -82.61 -13.56
C ARG A 205 44.36 -83.24 -14.33
N ILE A 206 44.13 -83.08 -15.63
CA ILE A 206 44.96 -83.36 -16.81
C ILE A 206 44.31 -82.63 -18.02
N ILE A 207 45.07 -81.92 -18.86
CA ILE A 207 44.62 -81.51 -20.21
C ILE A 207 45.15 -82.57 -21.19
N PRO A 208 44.31 -83.30 -21.94
CA PRO A 208 44.80 -84.20 -22.99
C PRO A 208 45.24 -83.37 -24.20
N VAL A 209 46.48 -83.58 -24.65
CA VAL A 209 47.00 -83.04 -25.91
C VAL A 209 46.68 -84.04 -27.02
N TYR A 210 46.05 -83.58 -28.10
CA TYR A 210 46.06 -84.24 -29.41
C TYR A 210 46.83 -83.36 -30.39
#